data_AF-A0A259GAJ7-F1
#
_entry.id   AF-A0A259GAJ7-F1
#
_cell.length_a   1.000
_cell.length_b   1.000
_cell.length_c   1.000
_cell.angle_alpha   90.00
_cell.angle_beta   90.00
_cell.angle_gamma   90.00
#
_symmetry.space_group_name_H-M   'P 1'
#
loop_
_entity.id
_entity.type
_entity.pdbx_description
1 polymer ?
#
loop_
_entity_poly.entity_id
_entity_poly.type
_entity_poly.pdbx_seq_one_letter_code
_entity_poly.pdbx_strand_id
1 'polypeptide(L)'
;MRRFTMNFTMTKIAAAAVLAFAASGAQAVTVSSASVTGGTFEMYGFGAPIAFVNFGTGSADILGYDGTTPGSAVANTSYSADGIVGFGFGAGIPGSTQKTVNTYTAAANLGDANSPAGTISGFAPVTFNVTSMTNGAGFTADTSAWFANYNGTDFNQGSGRNTVDGAADGSFATGTLSNCTATSCDYSMFWESYIVGGSFDGNTGAWNVTGTIAAVPEASTYGMMLAGLGLVGFAVRRRKLVA
;
A
#
# COMPACT_ATOMS: atom_id res chain seq x y z
N MET A 1 40.82 -31.88 47.26
CA MET A 1 39.75 -31.51 46.30
C MET A 1 39.65 -29.99 46.23
N ARG A 2 40.05 -29.37 45.11
CA ARG A 2 39.95 -27.91 44.90
C ARG A 2 38.55 -27.58 44.37
N ARG A 3 37.80 -26.77 45.12
CA ARG A 3 36.43 -26.35 44.79
C ARG A 3 36.53 -25.11 43.88
N PHE A 4 36.15 -25.25 42.62
CA PHE A 4 36.13 -24.14 41.66
C PHE A 4 34.87 -23.30 41.90
N THR A 5 35.02 -22.12 42.50
CA THR A 5 33.95 -21.11 42.57
C THR A 5 33.95 -20.29 41.29
N MET A 6 32.95 -20.49 40.43
CA MET A 6 32.73 -19.62 39.27
C MET A 6 32.14 -18.28 39.72
N ASN A 7 32.83 -17.19 39.39
CA ASN A 7 32.41 -15.81 39.65
C ASN A 7 31.12 -15.48 38.86
N PHE A 8 30.06 -15.14 39.59
CA PHE A 8 28.72 -14.74 39.12
C PHE A 8 28.68 -13.53 38.15
N THR A 9 29.83 -12.92 37.85
CA THR A 9 29.93 -11.68 37.08
C THR A 9 29.90 -11.92 35.56
N MET A 10 30.43 -13.04 35.06
CA MET A 10 30.46 -13.33 33.62
C MET A 10 29.06 -13.65 33.04
N THR A 11 28.16 -14.22 33.84
CA THR A 11 26.81 -14.61 33.40
C THR A 11 25.91 -13.41 33.08
N LYS A 12 26.15 -12.25 33.71
CA LYS A 12 25.35 -11.03 33.50
C LYS A 12 25.69 -10.29 32.22
N ILE A 13 26.98 -10.27 31.84
CA ILE A 13 27.45 -9.60 30.62
C ILE A 13 26.98 -10.36 29.38
N ALA A 14 27.01 -11.70 29.42
CA ALA A 14 26.48 -12.53 28.34
C ALA A 14 24.96 -12.34 28.15
N ALA A 15 24.18 -12.27 29.24
CA ALA A 15 22.74 -12.03 29.16
C ALA A 15 22.39 -10.64 28.60
N ALA A 16 23.14 -9.60 28.97
CA ALA A 16 22.96 -8.26 28.43
C ALA A 16 23.29 -8.17 26.93
N ALA A 17 24.34 -8.88 26.48
CA ALA A 17 24.71 -8.95 25.08
C ALA A 17 23.67 -9.69 24.23
N VAL A 18 23.10 -10.80 24.72
CA VAL A 18 22.06 -11.56 24.01
C VAL A 18 20.75 -10.75 23.91
N LEU A 19 20.38 -9.96 24.92
CA LEU A 19 19.21 -9.09 24.85
C LEU A 19 19.38 -7.93 23.85
N ALA A 20 20.58 -7.38 23.73
CA ALA A 20 20.88 -6.29 22.79
C ALA A 20 20.84 -6.76 21.32
N PHE A 21 21.27 -7.99 21.03
CA PHE A 21 21.20 -8.56 19.69
C PHE A 21 19.78 -9.01 19.28
N ALA A 22 18.93 -9.40 20.23
CA ALA A 22 17.55 -9.77 19.93
C ALA A 22 16.67 -8.55 19.53
N ALA A 23 17.12 -7.32 19.79
CA ALA A 23 16.37 -6.10 19.50
C ALA A 23 16.63 -5.51 18.09
N SER A 24 17.62 -6.02 17.34
CA SER A 24 18.01 -5.45 16.02
C SER A 24 17.46 -6.22 14.82
N GLY A 25 16.44 -7.07 15.00
CA GLY A 25 15.69 -7.60 13.87
C GLY A 25 15.05 -6.43 13.14
N ALA A 26 15.36 -6.25 11.84
CA ALA A 26 14.72 -5.24 10.99
C ALA A 26 13.20 -5.47 11.02
N GLN A 27 12.49 -4.69 11.82
CA GLN A 27 11.03 -4.74 11.85
C GLN A 27 10.52 -3.97 10.63
N ALA A 28 9.56 -4.56 9.92
CA ALA A 28 8.88 -3.86 8.84
C ALA A 28 8.21 -2.60 9.41
N VAL A 29 8.40 -1.48 8.74
CA VAL A 29 7.77 -0.22 9.09
C VAL A 29 6.27 -0.38 8.85
N THR A 30 5.47 -0.15 9.90
CA THR A 30 4.02 -0.15 9.74
C THR A 30 3.61 1.17 9.07
N VAL A 31 3.10 1.09 7.85
CA VAL A 31 2.57 2.25 7.11
C VAL A 31 1.16 2.54 7.61
N SER A 32 0.92 3.77 8.06
CA SER A 32 -0.38 4.24 8.58
C SER A 32 -1.23 4.94 7.53
N SER A 33 -0.63 5.49 6.48
CA SER A 33 -1.34 6.10 5.34
C SER A 33 -0.45 6.09 4.10
N ALA A 34 -1.06 6.01 2.92
CA ALA A 34 -0.40 6.11 1.63
C ALA A 34 -1.26 6.94 0.66
N SER A 35 -1.10 8.25 0.68
CA SER A 35 -1.91 9.15 -0.14
C SER A 35 -1.32 9.35 -1.53
N VAL A 36 -2.14 9.20 -2.57
CA VAL A 36 -1.74 9.49 -3.95
C VAL A 36 -1.80 10.99 -4.22
N THR A 37 -0.72 11.53 -4.79
CA THR A 37 -0.61 12.96 -5.15
C THR A 37 -0.33 13.20 -6.63
N GLY A 38 0.00 12.15 -7.38
CA GLY A 38 0.32 12.25 -8.79
C GLY A 38 0.55 10.90 -9.44
N GLY A 39 0.82 10.92 -10.73
CA GLY A 39 1.15 9.74 -11.50
C GLY A 39 0.57 9.76 -12.90
N THR A 40 0.75 8.65 -13.59
CA THR A 40 0.29 8.44 -14.96
C THR A 40 -0.26 7.05 -15.16
N PHE A 41 -1.21 6.94 -16.08
CA PHE A 41 -1.65 5.67 -16.66
C PHE A 41 -1.24 5.62 -18.13
N GLU A 42 -0.69 4.51 -18.58
CA GLU A 42 -0.46 4.22 -19.98
C GLU A 42 -1.15 2.91 -20.34
N MET A 43 -1.77 2.86 -21.52
CA MET A 43 -2.21 1.59 -22.10
C MET A 43 -1.34 1.31 -23.31
N TYR A 44 -0.64 0.17 -23.29
CA TYR A 44 0.32 -0.12 -24.35
C TYR A 44 -0.35 -0.15 -25.72
N GLY A 45 0.23 0.60 -26.67
CA GLY A 45 -0.31 0.76 -28.02
C GLY A 45 -1.29 1.93 -28.20
N PHE A 46 -1.63 2.69 -27.15
CA PHE A 46 -2.64 3.76 -27.22
C PHE A 46 -2.09 5.20 -27.05
N GLY A 47 -0.77 5.37 -26.97
CA GLY A 47 -0.13 6.69 -27.02
C GLY A 47 0.78 6.96 -25.82
N ALA A 48 0.98 8.25 -25.52
CA ALA A 48 1.80 8.69 -24.39
C ALA A 48 1.09 8.48 -23.04
N PRO A 49 1.84 8.41 -21.92
CA PRO A 49 1.26 8.35 -20.59
C PRO A 49 0.29 9.50 -20.31
N ILE A 50 -0.84 9.17 -19.69
CA ILE A 50 -1.93 10.08 -19.34
C ILE A 50 -1.79 10.44 -17.85
N ALA A 51 -1.65 11.73 -17.56
CA ALA A 51 -1.55 12.20 -16.18
C ALA A 51 -2.87 12.06 -15.42
N PHE A 52 -2.78 11.77 -14.13
CA PHE A 52 -3.92 11.91 -13.21
C PHE A 52 -4.27 13.39 -13.06
N VAL A 53 -5.57 13.70 -13.11
CA VAL A 53 -6.07 15.09 -13.03
C VAL A 53 -7.09 15.29 -11.92
N ASN A 54 -7.56 14.22 -11.29
CA ASN A 54 -8.44 14.27 -10.13
C ASN A 54 -7.97 13.29 -9.05
N PHE A 55 -8.12 13.69 -7.79
CA PHE A 55 -7.80 12.90 -6.61
C PHE A 55 -8.97 13.03 -5.64
N GLY A 56 -9.36 11.94 -4.97
CA GLY A 56 -10.51 11.95 -4.06
C GLY A 56 -10.41 12.97 -2.94
N THR A 57 -11.57 13.45 -2.48
CA THR A 57 -11.70 14.41 -1.37
C THR A 57 -11.39 13.71 -0.05
N GLY A 58 -10.11 13.62 0.29
CA GLY A 58 -9.67 12.91 1.50
C GLY A 58 -8.20 12.54 1.53
N SER A 59 -7.41 13.04 0.56
CA SER A 59 -6.01 12.62 0.35
C SER A 59 -5.91 11.15 -0.09
N ALA A 60 -6.74 10.72 -1.06
CA ALA A 60 -6.66 9.46 -1.84
C ALA A 60 -5.79 8.36 -1.19
N ASP A 61 -6.15 7.94 0.02
CA ASP A 61 -5.34 7.01 0.82
C ASP A 61 -5.62 5.61 0.34
N ILE A 62 -4.63 5.02 -0.32
CA ILE A 62 -4.86 3.76 -1.01
C ILE A 62 -4.78 2.57 -0.10
N LEU A 63 -4.41 2.71 1.18
CA LEU A 63 -4.36 1.58 2.10
C LEU A 63 -5.74 0.98 2.35
N GLY A 64 -5.83 -0.34 2.27
CA GLY A 64 -7.07 -1.06 2.49
C GLY A 64 -7.98 -1.10 1.26
N TYR A 65 -9.28 -0.95 1.49
CA TYR A 65 -10.29 -0.76 0.46
C TYR A 65 -10.81 0.66 0.56
N ASP A 66 -10.70 1.41 -0.53
CA ASP A 66 -11.05 2.82 -0.65
C ASP A 66 -11.78 3.06 -1.97
N GLY A 67 -12.71 3.99 -2.02
CA GLY A 67 -13.45 4.30 -3.24
C GLY A 67 -14.92 3.91 -3.24
N THR A 68 -15.78 4.91 -3.05
CA THR A 68 -17.24 4.96 -3.29
C THR A 68 -18.16 3.98 -2.55
N THR A 69 -19.36 4.48 -2.28
CA THR A 69 -20.52 3.69 -1.84
C THR A 69 -20.96 2.73 -2.98
N PRO A 70 -21.26 1.45 -2.72
CA PRO A 70 -21.74 0.50 -3.74
C PRO A 70 -22.97 1.04 -4.50
N GLY A 71 -22.98 0.88 -5.82
CA GLY A 71 -24.14 1.21 -6.65
C GLY A 71 -24.25 2.65 -7.15
N SER A 72 -23.25 3.50 -6.92
CA SER A 72 -23.10 4.70 -7.75
C SER A 72 -22.49 4.28 -9.08
N ALA A 73 -23.30 4.17 -10.13
CA ALA A 73 -22.76 4.19 -11.49
C ALA A 73 -21.81 5.40 -11.55
N VAL A 74 -20.50 5.15 -11.62
CA VAL A 74 -19.56 6.26 -11.68
C VAL A 74 -19.88 6.96 -12.97
N ALA A 75 -20.55 8.11 -12.87
CA ALA A 75 -21.05 8.79 -14.04
C ALA A 75 -19.85 9.07 -14.92
N ASN A 76 -19.81 8.46 -16.11
CA ASN A 76 -18.76 8.60 -17.11
C ASN A 76 -18.62 10.04 -17.67
N THR A 77 -19.30 10.99 -17.02
CA THR A 77 -19.32 12.40 -17.30
C THR A 77 -18.59 13.21 -16.23
N SER A 78 -18.16 12.61 -15.11
CA SER A 78 -17.54 13.35 -14.00
C SER A 78 -16.60 12.48 -13.16
N TYR A 79 -15.61 13.11 -12.54
CA TYR A 79 -14.74 12.44 -11.59
C TYR A 79 -15.46 12.18 -10.27
N SER A 80 -15.22 11.01 -9.69
CA SER A 80 -15.75 10.63 -8.39
C SER A 80 -15.00 11.37 -7.28
N ALA A 81 -15.74 12.02 -6.38
CA ALA A 81 -15.16 12.63 -5.19
C ALA A 81 -14.60 11.58 -4.22
N ASP A 82 -15.18 10.38 -4.21
CA ASP A 82 -14.72 9.31 -3.33
C ASP A 82 -13.68 8.41 -4.02
N GLY A 83 -13.40 8.58 -5.31
CA GLY A 83 -12.41 7.74 -6.03
C GLY A 83 -10.97 8.06 -5.63
N ILE A 84 -10.05 7.13 -5.91
CA ILE A 84 -8.64 7.32 -5.58
C ILE A 84 -8.01 8.33 -6.55
N VAL A 85 -7.97 8.01 -7.84
CA VAL A 85 -7.54 8.91 -8.92
C VAL A 85 -8.52 8.91 -10.08
N GLY A 86 -8.50 9.99 -10.85
CA GLY A 86 -9.26 10.12 -12.08
C GLY A 86 -8.47 10.77 -13.21
N PHE A 87 -8.72 10.33 -14.43
CA PHE A 87 -8.12 10.86 -15.65
C PHE A 87 -9.05 10.73 -16.85
N GLY A 88 -8.79 11.50 -17.91
CA GLY A 88 -9.55 11.42 -19.16
C GLY A 88 -8.90 10.45 -20.14
N PHE A 89 -9.62 9.44 -20.60
CA PHE A 89 -9.15 8.48 -21.61
C PHE A 89 -9.96 8.61 -22.91
N GLY A 90 -9.35 8.36 -24.07
CA GLY A 90 -10.03 8.36 -25.37
C GLY A 90 -9.94 9.66 -26.17
N ALA A 91 -9.36 10.74 -25.63
CA ALA A 91 -9.07 11.94 -26.39
C ALA A 91 -8.02 11.66 -27.48
N GLY A 92 -8.27 12.10 -28.72
CA GLY A 92 -7.32 11.95 -29.82
C GLY A 92 -7.31 10.57 -30.50
N ILE A 93 -8.12 9.61 -30.02
CA ILE A 93 -8.33 8.33 -30.70
C ILE A 93 -9.45 8.50 -31.74
N PRO A 94 -9.21 8.23 -33.04
CA PRO A 94 -10.23 8.35 -34.07
C PRO A 94 -11.49 7.55 -33.73
N GLY A 95 -12.65 8.22 -33.73
CA GLY A 95 -13.94 7.60 -33.41
C GLY A 95 -14.24 7.46 -31.91
N SER A 96 -13.36 7.94 -31.02
CA SER A 96 -13.58 7.95 -29.58
C SER A 96 -13.89 9.36 -29.05
N THR A 97 -14.71 9.43 -28.01
CA THR A 97 -14.92 10.64 -27.21
C THR A 97 -14.21 10.47 -25.88
N GLN A 98 -13.50 11.51 -25.43
CA GLN A 98 -12.87 11.48 -24.12
C GLN A 98 -13.91 11.20 -23.03
N LYS A 99 -13.56 10.28 -22.13
CA LYS A 99 -14.40 9.76 -21.06
C LYS A 99 -13.60 9.71 -19.77
N THR A 100 -14.25 9.90 -18.64
CA THR A 100 -13.59 9.89 -17.34
C THR A 100 -13.34 8.46 -16.89
N VAL A 101 -12.10 8.16 -16.52
CA VAL A 101 -11.73 6.98 -15.75
C VAL A 101 -11.71 7.37 -14.28
N ASN A 102 -12.26 6.53 -13.45
CA ASN A 102 -12.17 6.65 -11.99
C ASN A 102 -11.65 5.34 -11.42
N THR A 103 -10.85 5.42 -10.36
CA THR A 103 -10.28 4.24 -9.70
C THR A 103 -10.74 4.10 -8.27
N TYR A 104 -10.71 2.87 -7.79
CA TYR A 104 -11.07 2.48 -6.42
C TYR A 104 -10.36 1.16 -6.08
N THR A 105 -10.39 0.76 -4.82
CA THR A 105 -9.91 -0.54 -4.34
C THR A 105 -11.03 -1.26 -3.59
N ALA A 106 -11.27 -2.52 -3.93
CA ALA A 106 -12.34 -3.31 -3.33
C ALA A 106 -12.05 -4.81 -3.38
N ALA A 107 -12.73 -5.59 -2.53
CA ALA A 107 -12.66 -7.06 -2.57
C ALA A 107 -13.29 -7.65 -3.85
N ALA A 108 -14.21 -6.90 -4.47
CA ALA A 108 -14.83 -7.19 -5.76
C ALA A 108 -15.35 -5.89 -6.36
N ASN A 109 -15.63 -5.86 -7.66
CA ASN A 109 -16.14 -4.65 -8.31
C ASN A 109 -17.45 -4.17 -7.67
N LEU A 110 -17.62 -2.85 -7.57
CA LEU A 110 -18.76 -2.22 -6.88
C LEU A 110 -20.00 -2.13 -7.76
N GLY A 111 -19.85 -2.40 -9.05
CA GLY A 111 -20.92 -2.58 -9.99
C GLY A 111 -21.38 -1.30 -10.66
N ASP A 112 -21.76 -1.44 -11.93
CA ASP A 112 -22.23 -0.35 -12.78
C ASP A 112 -23.20 -0.86 -13.88
N ALA A 113 -23.37 -0.08 -14.94
CA ALA A 113 -24.29 -0.38 -16.03
C ALA A 113 -23.94 -1.65 -16.82
N ASN A 114 -22.64 -1.97 -17.01
CA ASN A 114 -22.21 -3.08 -17.86
C ASN A 114 -21.47 -4.19 -17.08
N SER A 115 -21.18 -3.98 -15.80
CA SER A 115 -20.51 -4.93 -14.92
C SER A 115 -21.27 -4.99 -13.59
N PRO A 116 -22.11 -6.00 -13.35
CA PRO A 116 -22.84 -6.11 -12.09
C PRO A 116 -21.87 -6.23 -10.91
N ALA A 117 -22.27 -5.72 -9.73
CA ALA A 117 -21.44 -5.77 -8.53
C ALA A 117 -21.08 -7.21 -8.16
N GLY A 118 -19.84 -7.42 -7.71
CA GLY A 118 -19.35 -8.73 -7.26
C GLY A 118 -19.04 -9.73 -8.37
N THR A 119 -19.13 -9.34 -9.65
CA THR A 119 -18.86 -10.24 -10.79
C THR A 119 -17.37 -10.33 -11.14
N ILE A 120 -16.59 -9.32 -10.78
CA ILE A 120 -15.14 -9.27 -10.99
C ILE A 120 -14.46 -9.29 -9.63
N SER A 121 -13.61 -10.30 -9.42
CA SER A 121 -12.87 -10.44 -8.16
C SER A 121 -11.82 -9.33 -8.03
N GLY A 122 -11.86 -8.66 -6.88
CA GLY A 122 -10.69 -8.02 -6.30
C GLY A 122 -9.92 -9.07 -5.51
N PHE A 123 -8.86 -8.61 -4.85
CA PHE A 123 -7.99 -9.47 -4.05
C PHE A 123 -7.81 -8.82 -2.67
N ALA A 124 -6.65 -9.04 -2.04
CA ALA A 124 -6.38 -8.51 -0.73
C ALA A 124 -6.43 -6.97 -0.72
N PRO A 125 -6.82 -6.35 0.41
CA PRO A 125 -6.74 -4.91 0.56
C PRO A 125 -5.31 -4.43 0.30
N VAL A 126 -5.17 -3.19 -0.16
CA VAL A 126 -3.87 -2.67 -0.51
C VAL A 126 -2.98 -2.56 0.71
N THR A 127 -1.74 -3.05 0.59
CA THR A 127 -0.74 -3.01 1.66
C THR A 127 0.62 -2.60 1.11
N PHE A 128 1.43 -1.96 1.95
CA PHE A 128 2.81 -1.59 1.65
C PHE A 128 3.75 -2.39 2.55
N ASN A 129 4.77 -2.99 1.94
CA ASN A 129 5.86 -3.66 2.64
C ASN A 129 7.12 -2.80 2.56
N VAL A 130 7.31 -1.99 3.59
CA VAL A 130 8.43 -1.05 3.72
C VAL A 130 9.35 -1.54 4.84
N THR A 131 10.64 -1.66 4.55
CA THR A 131 11.64 -2.10 5.54
C THR A 131 12.31 -0.94 6.27
N SER A 132 12.34 0.26 5.68
CA SER A 132 12.86 1.47 6.32
C SER A 132 12.32 2.75 5.65
N MET A 133 12.16 3.82 6.42
CA MET A 133 11.79 5.16 5.91
C MET A 133 13.05 5.94 5.55
N THR A 134 13.76 5.50 4.50
CA THR A 134 15.01 6.14 4.06
C THR A 134 15.01 6.39 2.55
N ASN A 135 15.69 7.45 2.12
CA ASN A 135 15.78 7.80 0.69
C ASN A 135 16.46 6.67 -0.10
N GLY A 136 15.83 6.27 -1.20
CA GLY A 136 16.28 5.16 -2.04
C GLY A 136 15.89 3.77 -1.54
N ALA A 137 15.21 3.66 -0.39
CA ALA A 137 14.69 2.38 0.05
C ALA A 137 13.63 1.85 -0.94
N GLY A 138 13.77 0.59 -1.34
CA GLY A 138 12.76 -0.11 -2.13
C GLY A 138 11.62 -0.62 -1.25
N PHE A 139 10.43 -0.72 -1.83
CA PHE A 139 9.27 -1.35 -1.22
C PHE A 139 8.48 -2.15 -2.25
N THR A 140 7.63 -3.06 -1.77
CA THR A 140 6.57 -3.67 -2.58
C THR A 140 5.22 -3.27 -2.04
N ALA A 141 4.21 -3.19 -2.90
CA ALA A 141 2.84 -2.95 -2.50
C ALA A 141 1.90 -3.95 -3.20
N ASP A 142 1.04 -4.57 -2.41
CA ASP A 142 -0.06 -5.35 -2.98
C ASP A 142 -1.14 -4.36 -3.44
N THR A 143 -1.32 -4.22 -4.75
CA THR A 143 -2.36 -3.36 -5.33
C THR A 143 -3.44 -4.20 -6.03
N SER A 144 -3.49 -5.50 -5.79
CA SER A 144 -4.34 -6.45 -6.51
C SER A 144 -5.85 -6.16 -6.40
N ALA A 145 -6.27 -5.41 -5.38
CA ALA A 145 -7.63 -4.90 -5.23
C ALA A 145 -7.96 -3.64 -6.06
N TRP A 146 -7.03 -3.08 -6.83
CA TRP A 146 -7.25 -1.87 -7.62
C TRP A 146 -8.17 -2.13 -8.82
N PHE A 147 -9.16 -1.27 -8.97
CA PHE A 147 -10.12 -1.25 -10.07
C PHE A 147 -10.09 0.08 -10.79
N ALA A 148 -10.44 0.04 -12.06
CA ALA A 148 -10.79 1.20 -12.85
C ALA A 148 -12.19 1.02 -13.43
N ASN A 149 -12.96 2.12 -13.45
CA ASN A 149 -14.21 2.22 -14.15
C ASN A 149 -14.03 3.08 -15.39
N TYR A 150 -14.43 2.57 -16.55
CA TYR A 150 -14.49 3.34 -17.80
C TYR A 150 -15.75 2.99 -18.56
N ASN A 151 -16.50 4.01 -18.98
CA ASN A 151 -17.71 3.83 -19.78
C ASN A 151 -18.77 2.91 -19.17
N GLY A 152 -18.86 2.94 -17.84
CA GLY A 152 -19.80 2.09 -17.10
C GLY A 152 -19.45 0.62 -17.23
N THR A 153 -18.15 0.30 -17.34
CA THR A 153 -17.61 -1.03 -17.12
C THR A 153 -16.47 -0.95 -16.11
N ASP A 154 -16.54 -1.76 -15.06
CA ASP A 154 -15.45 -2.01 -14.12
C ASP A 154 -14.48 -3.04 -14.69
N PHE A 155 -13.19 -2.88 -14.39
CA PHE A 155 -12.17 -3.87 -14.66
C PHE A 155 -11.11 -3.82 -13.56
N ASN A 156 -10.64 -4.99 -13.14
CA ASN A 156 -9.55 -5.08 -12.19
C ASN A 156 -8.25 -4.67 -12.92
N GLN A 157 -7.50 -3.77 -12.30
CA GLN A 157 -6.27 -3.18 -12.79
C GLN A 157 -5.14 -3.26 -11.74
N GLY A 158 -5.30 -4.11 -10.74
CA GLY A 158 -4.32 -4.33 -9.70
C GLY A 158 -3.10 -5.09 -10.18
N SER A 159 -2.01 -5.01 -9.40
CA SER A 159 -0.82 -5.84 -9.58
C SER A 159 -1.15 -7.33 -9.49
N GLY A 160 -0.22 -8.16 -9.98
CA GLY A 160 -0.35 -9.61 -9.83
C GLY A 160 -1.08 -10.28 -10.98
N ARG A 161 -1.24 -9.61 -12.12
CA ARG A 161 -1.97 -10.10 -13.31
C ARG A 161 -0.97 -10.36 -14.44
N ASN A 162 -0.85 -11.61 -14.87
CA ASN A 162 -0.03 -12.00 -16.01
C ASN A 162 -0.46 -11.27 -17.28
N THR A 163 0.51 -10.70 -18.01
CA THR A 163 0.32 -9.95 -19.27
C THR A 163 -0.20 -10.78 -20.45
N VAL A 164 -0.41 -12.10 -20.28
CA VAL A 164 -0.87 -13.00 -21.34
C VAL A 164 -2.36 -13.32 -21.21
N ASP A 165 -2.83 -13.61 -20.00
CA ASP A 165 -4.17 -14.16 -19.75
C ASP A 165 -4.87 -13.56 -18.52
N GLY A 166 -4.20 -12.63 -17.81
CA GLY A 166 -4.70 -12.01 -16.58
C GLY A 166 -4.86 -12.97 -15.40
N ALA A 167 -4.25 -14.16 -15.49
CA ALA A 167 -4.12 -15.07 -14.36
C ALA A 167 -3.27 -14.43 -13.26
N ALA A 168 -3.52 -14.83 -12.01
CA ALA A 168 -2.73 -14.35 -10.90
C ALA A 168 -1.28 -14.88 -11.01
N ASP A 169 -0.29 -14.00 -11.06
CA ASP A 169 1.15 -14.35 -11.08
C ASP A 169 1.86 -14.07 -9.75
N GLY A 170 1.17 -13.43 -8.81
CA GLY A 170 1.70 -13.08 -7.49
C GLY A 170 2.70 -11.93 -7.48
N SER A 171 2.87 -11.22 -8.61
CA SER A 171 3.67 -10.01 -8.66
C SER A 171 3.01 -8.88 -7.86
N PHE A 172 3.84 -8.09 -7.19
CA PHE A 172 3.40 -6.89 -6.48
C PHE A 172 3.89 -5.66 -7.22
N ALA A 173 3.21 -4.54 -6.99
CA ALA A 173 3.74 -3.25 -7.39
C ALA A 173 5.08 -3.02 -6.66
N THR A 174 6.02 -2.37 -7.35
CA THR A 174 7.34 -2.09 -6.79
C THR A 174 7.60 -0.60 -6.82
N GLY A 175 8.36 -0.10 -5.86
CA GLY A 175 8.60 1.32 -5.76
C GLY A 175 9.83 1.70 -4.96
N THR A 176 10.09 3.01 -4.94
CA THR A 176 11.19 3.62 -4.18
C THR A 176 10.70 4.80 -3.36
N LEU A 177 11.35 5.01 -2.22
CA LEU A 177 11.08 6.13 -1.33
C LEU A 177 12.04 7.30 -1.57
N SER A 178 11.56 8.51 -1.39
CA SER A 178 12.34 9.75 -1.50
C SER A 178 11.81 10.81 -0.52
N ASN A 179 12.54 11.92 -0.37
CA ASN A 179 12.22 13.02 0.56
C ASN A 179 11.82 12.56 1.97
N CYS A 180 12.48 11.52 2.47
CA CYS A 180 12.15 10.88 3.72
C CYS A 180 12.50 11.74 4.94
N THR A 181 11.58 11.71 5.90
CA THR A 181 11.72 12.09 7.30
C THR A 181 11.65 10.84 8.17
N ALA A 182 11.71 10.99 9.50
CA ALA A 182 11.59 9.86 10.42
C ALA A 182 10.24 9.12 10.34
N THR A 183 9.18 9.77 9.85
CA THR A 183 7.81 9.24 9.89
C THR A 183 7.06 9.37 8.56
N SER A 184 7.68 9.91 7.51
CA SER A 184 7.02 10.11 6.22
C SER A 184 8.03 10.15 5.09
N CYS A 185 7.65 9.68 3.91
CA CYS A 185 8.42 9.75 2.67
C CYS A 185 7.47 10.03 1.50
N ASP A 186 8.01 10.62 0.45
CA ASP A 186 7.40 10.55 -0.88
C ASP A 186 7.68 9.15 -1.46
N TYR A 187 6.78 8.63 -2.29
CA TYR A 187 6.98 7.36 -2.99
C TYR A 187 6.72 7.51 -4.49
N SER A 188 7.39 6.66 -5.28
CA SER A 188 7.02 6.34 -6.66
C SER A 188 6.90 4.83 -6.78
N MET A 189 5.80 4.37 -7.39
CA MET A 189 5.40 2.98 -7.50
C MET A 189 5.00 2.68 -8.95
N PHE A 190 5.32 1.48 -9.41
CA PHE A 190 4.97 0.99 -10.73
C PHE A 190 4.41 -0.43 -10.68
N TRP A 191 3.40 -0.70 -11.53
CA TRP A 191 2.97 -2.04 -11.90
C TRP A 191 2.30 -2.06 -13.28
N GLU A 192 2.19 -3.27 -13.82
CA GLU A 192 1.40 -3.55 -15.02
C GLU A 192 0.21 -4.46 -14.66
N SER A 193 -0.86 -4.36 -15.42
CA SER A 193 -2.05 -5.17 -15.24
C SER A 193 -2.71 -5.50 -16.57
N TYR A 194 -2.87 -6.80 -16.83
CA TYR A 194 -3.61 -7.29 -18.00
C TYR A 194 -5.12 -7.18 -17.78
N ILE A 195 -5.81 -6.63 -18.77
CA ILE A 195 -7.25 -6.41 -18.72
C ILE A 195 -7.96 -7.64 -19.28
N VAL A 196 -8.78 -8.29 -18.45
CA VAL A 196 -9.66 -9.39 -18.86
C VAL A 196 -11.10 -8.91 -18.85
N GLY A 197 -11.73 -8.96 -20.02
CA GLY A 197 -13.09 -8.50 -20.26
C GLY A 197 -13.24 -6.99 -20.47
N GLY A 198 -14.46 -6.57 -20.84
CA GLY A 198 -14.79 -5.18 -21.07
C GLY A 198 -14.22 -4.59 -22.37
N SER A 199 -14.22 -3.26 -22.48
CA SER A 199 -13.86 -2.54 -23.72
C SER A 199 -12.37 -2.55 -24.05
N PHE A 200 -11.52 -2.99 -23.13
CA PHE A 200 -10.07 -3.03 -23.28
C PHE A 200 -9.51 -4.45 -23.12
N ASP A 201 -10.36 -5.47 -23.24
CA ASP A 201 -9.96 -6.87 -23.15
C ASP A 201 -8.73 -7.16 -24.02
N GLY A 202 -7.75 -7.85 -23.44
CA GLY A 202 -6.51 -8.21 -24.12
C GLY A 202 -5.40 -7.15 -24.11
N ASN A 203 -5.63 -5.99 -23.49
CA ASN A 203 -4.61 -4.94 -23.35
C ASN A 203 -3.90 -5.03 -21.99
N THR A 204 -2.76 -4.35 -21.90
CA THR A 204 -2.04 -4.17 -20.62
C THR A 204 -1.99 -2.68 -20.29
N GLY A 205 -2.46 -2.36 -19.08
CA GLY A 205 -2.31 -1.05 -18.48
C GLY A 205 -1.04 -0.98 -17.62
N ALA A 206 -0.28 0.08 -17.75
CA ALA A 206 0.89 0.40 -16.95
C ALA A 206 0.57 1.61 -16.05
N TRP A 207 0.77 1.42 -14.75
CA TRP A 207 0.45 2.41 -13.72
C TRP A 207 1.74 2.91 -13.10
N ASN A 208 1.95 4.23 -13.13
CA ASN A 208 2.98 4.90 -12.35
C ASN A 208 2.27 5.81 -11.34
N VAL A 209 2.42 5.50 -10.06
CA VAL A 209 1.73 6.22 -8.98
C VAL A 209 2.75 6.85 -8.07
N THR A 210 2.54 8.12 -7.77
CA THR A 210 3.35 8.89 -6.84
C THR A 210 2.50 9.45 -5.72
N GLY A 211 3.08 9.59 -4.55
CA GLY A 211 2.35 9.99 -3.37
C GLY A 211 3.23 10.20 -2.16
N THR A 212 2.59 10.28 -1.00
CA THR A 212 3.27 10.35 0.29
C THR A 212 2.80 9.21 1.18
N ILE A 213 3.73 8.51 1.80
CA ILE A 213 3.45 7.54 2.85
C ILE A 213 3.79 8.11 4.23
N ALA A 214 3.06 7.66 5.25
CA ALA A 214 3.39 7.93 6.64
C ALA A 214 3.54 6.62 7.41
N ALA A 215 4.51 6.56 8.30
CA ALA A 215 4.74 5.46 9.23
C ALA A 215 4.05 5.72 10.57
N VAL A 216 3.62 4.64 11.25
CA VAL A 216 3.17 4.70 12.63
C VAL A 216 4.35 5.15 13.51
N PRO A 217 4.25 6.26 14.27
CA PRO A 217 5.34 6.72 15.13
C PRO A 217 5.65 5.70 16.24
N GLU A 218 6.80 5.03 16.16
CA GLU A 218 7.19 3.98 17.11
C GLU A 218 7.57 4.51 18.52
N ALA A 219 7.85 5.80 18.66
CA ALA A 219 8.40 6.39 19.88
C ALA A 219 7.48 6.21 21.10
N SER A 220 6.16 6.28 20.93
CA SER A 220 5.20 6.02 22.02
C SER A 220 5.12 4.54 22.38
N THR A 221 5.29 3.63 21.42
CA THR A 221 5.22 2.18 21.65
C THR A 221 6.39 1.72 22.53
N TYR A 222 7.61 2.12 22.17
CA TYR A 222 8.77 1.82 22.98
C TYR A 222 8.78 2.60 24.30
N GLY A 223 8.32 3.85 24.31
CA GLY A 223 8.15 4.63 25.54
C GLY A 223 7.20 3.95 26.54
N MET A 224 6.06 3.44 26.06
CA MET A 224 5.08 2.73 26.89
C MET A 224 5.60 1.36 27.34
N MET A 225 6.33 0.64 26.48
CA MET A 225 6.94 -0.63 26.86
C MET A 225 8.05 -0.42 27.91
N LEU A 226 8.91 0.59 27.74
CA LEU A 226 9.94 0.94 28.70
C LEU A 226 9.35 1.48 30.00
N ALA A 227 8.29 2.29 29.94
CA ALA A 227 7.56 2.73 31.12
C ALA A 227 6.93 1.54 31.87
N GLY A 228 6.32 0.61 31.13
CA GLY A 228 5.76 -0.63 31.67
C GLY A 228 6.83 -1.51 32.32
N LEU A 229 7.96 -1.72 31.65
CA LEU A 229 9.10 -2.47 32.20
C LEU A 229 9.74 -1.75 33.39
N GLY A 230 9.81 -0.42 33.36
CA GLY A 230 10.26 0.40 34.48
C GLY A 230 9.35 0.22 35.70
N LEU A 231 8.04 0.15 35.49
CA LEU A 231 7.04 -0.06 36.56
C LEU A 231 7.10 -1.48 37.12
N VAL A 232 7.25 -2.50 36.26
CA VAL A 232 7.45 -3.89 36.68
C VAL A 232 8.77 -4.04 37.44
N GLY A 233 9.87 -3.46 36.95
CA GLY A 233 11.16 -3.46 37.63
C GLY A 233 11.11 -2.78 38.99
N PHE A 234 10.39 -1.66 39.10
CA PHE A 234 10.15 -0.97 40.37
C PHE A 234 9.30 -1.82 41.34
N ALA A 235 8.24 -2.47 40.86
CA ALA A 235 7.39 -3.35 41.67
C ALA A 235 8.16 -4.58 42.21
N VAL A 236 9.01 -5.19 41.38
CA VAL A 236 9.89 -6.30 41.80
C VAL A 236 10.91 -5.83 42.83
N ARG A 237 11.49 -4.63 42.67
CA ARG A 237 12.41 -4.04 43.67
C ARG A 237 11.74 -3.83 45.03
N ARG A 238 10.48 -3.40 45.06
CA ARG A 238 9.74 -3.22 46.33
C ARG A 238 9.53 -4.54 47.07
N ARG A 239 9.28 -5.65 46.37
CA ARG A 239 9.10 -6.97 47.01
C ARG A 239 10.37 -7.47 47.71
N LYS A 240 11.55 -7.10 47.21
CA LYS A 240 12.84 -7.52 47.79
C LYS A 240 13.27 -6.71 49.01
N LEU A 241 12.57 -5.63 49.35
CA LEU A 241 12.83 -4.78 50.53
C LEU A 241 11.88 -5.09 51.70
N VAL A 242 10.88 -5.96 51.49
CA VAL A 242 9.85 -6.31 52.49
C VAL A 242 9.98 -7.79 52.93
N ALA A 243 10.98 -8.51 52.42
CA ALA A 243 11.38 -9.85 52.85
C ALA A 243 12.83 -9.78 53.36
#